data_AF-A0A945X6R5-F1
#
_entry.id   AF-A0A945X6R5-F1
#
_cell.length_a   1.000
_cell.length_b   1.000
_cell.length_c   1.000
_cell.angle_alpha   90.00
_cell.angle_beta   90.00
_cell.angle_gamma   90.00
#
_symmetry.space_group_name_H-M   'P 1'
#
loop_
_entity.id
_entity.type
_entity.pdbx_description
1 polymer ?
#
loop_
_entity_poly.entity_id
_entity_poly.type
_entity_poly.pdbx_seq_one_letter_code
_entity_poly.pdbx_strand_id
1 'polypeptide(L)'
;MSVPELQAGDRVVVLASLIRGSALVAGAASGGITAWLATHRIGTTALYVVGGTIIGYIVGLLASRLASPVAQGTVVVIRVGWGSLPRTLGGGLCASIPASAAVSLLCAVALGADMLQGLWPSLGAGIALGIAFALLSSLT
;
A
#
# COMPACT_ATOMS: atom_id res chain seq x y z
N MET A 1 -21.03 -16.74 -8.38
CA MET A 1 -21.12 -15.40 -9.00
C MET A 1 -20.44 -15.49 -10.34
N SER A 2 -21.18 -15.32 -11.44
CA SER A 2 -20.62 -15.34 -12.79
C SER A 2 -19.57 -14.25 -12.93
N VAL A 3 -18.42 -14.59 -13.49
CA VAL A 3 -17.37 -13.62 -13.83
C VAL A 3 -17.97 -12.73 -14.92
N PRO A 4 -18.13 -11.42 -14.70
CA PRO A 4 -18.61 -10.53 -15.75
C PRO A 4 -17.66 -10.62 -16.94
N GLU A 5 -18.22 -10.96 -18.10
CA GLU A 5 -17.47 -11.14 -19.33
C GLU A 5 -16.87 -9.80 -19.75
N LEU A 6 -15.54 -9.73 -19.78
CA LEU A 6 -14.78 -8.53 -20.15
C LEU A 6 -14.89 -8.31 -21.66
N GLN A 7 -15.34 -7.13 -22.09
CA GLN A 7 -15.44 -6.79 -23.51
C GLN A 7 -14.22 -5.98 -23.97
N ALA A 8 -13.87 -6.11 -25.25
CA ALA A 8 -12.83 -5.29 -25.87
C ALA A 8 -13.22 -3.80 -25.78
N GLY A 9 -12.38 -2.98 -25.15
CA GLY A 9 -12.66 -1.57 -24.85
C GLY A 9 -12.92 -1.28 -23.37
N ASP A 10 -13.04 -2.31 -22.53
CA ASP A 10 -13.19 -2.13 -21.09
C ASP A 10 -11.90 -1.64 -20.44
N ARG A 11 -12.03 -0.64 -19.57
CA ARG A 11 -10.94 -0.24 -18.66
C ARG A 11 -10.85 -1.24 -17.53
N VAL A 12 -9.64 -1.69 -17.27
CA VAL A 12 -9.36 -2.77 -16.34
C VAL A 12 -8.18 -2.43 -15.44
N VAL A 13 -8.36 -2.64 -14.14
CA VAL A 13 -7.31 -2.47 -13.15
C VAL A 13 -6.87 -3.84 -12.66
N VAL A 14 -5.56 -4.06 -12.69
CA VAL A 14 -4.93 -5.24 -12.09
C VAL A 14 -4.85 -5.00 -10.59
N LEU A 15 -5.67 -5.72 -9.82
CA LEU A 15 -5.75 -5.54 -8.37
C LEU A 15 -4.38 -5.72 -7.69
N ALA A 16 -3.56 -6.65 -8.21
CA ALA A 16 -2.21 -6.89 -7.70
C ALA A 16 -1.25 -5.71 -7.88
N SER A 17 -1.35 -4.94 -8.97
CA SER A 17 -0.49 -3.76 -9.17
C SER A 17 -0.94 -2.61 -8.28
N LEU A 18 -2.26 -2.46 -8.06
CA LEU A 18 -2.81 -1.50 -7.12
C LEU A 18 -2.33 -1.77 -5.68
N ILE A 19 -2.45 -3.02 -5.24
CA ILE A 19 -2.01 -3.49 -3.92
C ILE A 19 -0.53 -3.22 -3.68
N ARG A 20 0.31 -3.52 -4.68
CA ARG A 20 1.76 -3.30 -4.58
C ARG A 20 2.10 -1.81 -4.58
N GLY A 21 1.44 -1.03 -5.45
CA GLY A 21 1.65 0.42 -5.54
C GLY A 21 1.26 1.14 -4.25
N SER A 22 0.09 0.83 -3.68
CA SER A 22 -0.36 1.43 -2.43
C SER A 22 0.57 1.08 -1.26
N ALA A 23 1.01 -0.17 -1.15
CA ALA A 23 1.94 -0.61 -0.11
C ALA A 23 3.33 0.04 -0.24
N LEU A 24 3.82 0.23 -1.47
CA LEU A 24 5.08 0.94 -1.78
C LEU A 24 5.04 2.38 -1.27
N VAL A 25 4.03 3.14 -1.69
CA VAL A 25 3.91 4.56 -1.34
C VAL A 25 3.63 4.73 0.15
N ALA A 26 2.80 3.86 0.73
CA ALA A 26 2.54 3.86 2.17
C ALA A 26 3.81 3.56 2.99
N GLY A 27 4.62 2.60 2.55
CA GLY A 27 5.90 2.27 3.19
C GLY A 27 6.91 3.42 3.08
N ALA A 28 7.06 4.03 1.91
CA ALA A 28 7.92 5.19 1.70
C ALA A 28 7.51 6.38 2.58
N ALA A 29 6.22 6.71 2.58
CA ALA A 29 5.68 7.80 3.39
C ALA A 29 5.84 7.54 4.90
N SER A 30 5.53 6.33 5.36
CA SER A 30 5.68 5.94 6.77
C SER A 30 7.14 6.06 7.21
N GLY A 31 8.07 5.48 6.44
CA GLY A 31 9.50 5.54 6.76
C GLY A 31 10.03 6.97 6.81
N GLY A 32 9.63 7.82 5.85
CA GLY A 32 9.99 9.23 5.82
C GLY A 32 9.43 10.02 7.00
N ILE A 33 8.13 9.88 7.30
CA ILE A 33 7.48 10.58 8.40
C ILE A 33 8.11 10.21 9.74
N THR A 34 8.28 8.92 10.02
CA THR A 34 8.85 8.45 11.30
C THR A 34 10.31 8.91 11.45
N ALA A 35 11.13 8.80 10.41
CA ALA A 35 12.53 9.22 10.47
C ALA A 35 12.68 10.74 10.57
N TRP A 36 11.82 11.51 9.89
CA TRP A 36 11.78 12.96 10.00
C TRP A 36 11.43 13.39 11.43
N LEU A 37 10.35 12.84 12.00
CA LEU A 37 9.94 13.16 13.37
C LEU A 37 11.02 12.82 14.40
N ALA A 38 11.71 11.70 14.24
CA ALA A 38 12.75 11.27 15.17
C ALA A 38 14.06 12.07 15.06
N THR A 39 14.49 12.41 13.84
CA THR A 39 15.87 12.90 13.63
C THR A 39 15.96 14.32 13.06
N HIS A 40 14.90 14.83 12.41
CA HIS A 40 14.85 16.14 11.72
C HIS A 40 16.01 16.35 10.72
N ARG A 41 16.64 15.28 10.25
CA ARG A 41 17.78 15.30 9.33
C ARG A 41 17.35 14.73 7.98
N ILE A 42 17.53 15.51 6.92
CA ILE A 42 17.10 15.12 5.57
C ILE A 42 17.80 13.84 5.09
N GLY A 43 19.09 13.68 5.40
CA GLY A 43 19.88 12.52 4.97
C GLY A 43 19.40 11.19 5.56
N THR A 44 19.07 11.18 6.86
CA THR A 44 18.50 9.99 7.50
C THR A 44 17.09 9.73 6.98
N THR A 45 16.27 10.76 6.86
CA THR A 45 14.92 10.64 6.27
C THR A 45 14.96 10.00 4.89
N ALA A 46 15.84 10.44 3.99
CA ALA A 46 15.97 9.85 2.65
C ALA A 46 16.31 8.35 2.70
N LEU A 47 17.22 7.94 3.59
CA LEU A 47 17.61 6.54 3.75
C LEU A 47 16.45 5.67 4.25
N TYR A 48 15.65 6.18 5.19
CA TYR A 48 14.46 5.49 5.71
C TYR A 48 13.28 5.49 4.73
N VAL A 49 13.16 6.51 3.85
CA VAL A 49 12.20 6.48 2.73
C VAL A 49 12.55 5.33 1.79
N VAL A 50 13.81 5.19 1.41
CA VAL A 50 14.27 4.10 0.53
C VAL A 50 14.10 2.74 1.22
N GLY A 51 14.49 2.60 2.49
CA GLY A 51 14.27 1.37 3.25
C GLY A 51 12.79 1.02 3.39
N GLY A 52 11.95 2.00 3.71
CA GLY A 52 10.49 1.85 3.81
C GLY A 52 9.85 1.47 2.47
N THR A 53 10.38 1.96 1.36
CA THR A 53 9.96 1.58 0.00
C THR A 53 10.23 0.09 -0.26
N ILE A 54 11.41 -0.41 0.09
CA ILE A 54 11.78 -1.82 -0.08
C ILE A 54 10.89 -2.72 0.78
N ILE A 55 10.72 -2.38 2.05
CA ILE A 55 9.85 -3.14 2.97
C ILE A 55 8.40 -3.10 2.50
N GLY A 56 7.89 -1.92 2.14
CA GLY A 56 6.54 -1.73 1.60
C GLY A 56 6.30 -2.56 0.33
N TYR A 57 7.31 -2.67 -0.55
CA TYR A 57 7.25 -3.54 -1.71
C TYR A 57 7.15 -5.03 -1.35
N ILE A 58 7.97 -5.50 -0.40
CA ILE A 58 7.93 -6.89 0.08
C ILE A 58 6.58 -7.22 0.72
N VAL A 59 6.07 -6.33 1.58
CA VAL A 59 4.75 -6.48 2.21
C VAL A 59 3.65 -6.45 1.15
N GLY A 60 3.72 -5.55 0.18
CA GLY A 60 2.78 -5.49 -0.96
C GLY A 60 2.82 -6.76 -1.81
N LEU A 61 4.00 -7.36 -2.00
CA LEU A 61 4.16 -8.66 -2.65
C LEU A 61 3.44 -9.76 -1.88
N LEU A 62 3.67 -9.86 -0.57
CA LEU A 62 2.99 -10.83 0.30
C LEU A 62 1.47 -10.62 0.31
N ALA A 63 1.02 -9.38 0.50
CA ALA A 63 -0.38 -9.01 0.51
C ALA A 63 -1.06 -9.32 -0.83
N SER A 64 -0.37 -9.06 -1.96
CA SER A 64 -0.89 -9.43 -3.28
C SER A 64 -1.03 -10.94 -3.45
N ARG A 65 -0.11 -11.74 -2.89
CA ARG A 65 -0.18 -13.21 -2.91
C ARG A 65 -1.27 -13.75 -1.98
N LEU A 66 -1.57 -13.08 -0.87
CA LEU A 66 -2.63 -13.47 0.07
C LEU A 66 -4.02 -13.07 -0.42
N ALA A 67 -4.17 -11.87 -0.99
CA ALA A 67 -5.44 -11.34 -1.49
C ALA A 67 -5.82 -11.90 -2.86
N SER A 68 -4.84 -12.31 -3.65
CA SER A 68 -5.03 -13.05 -4.89
C SER A 68 -3.97 -14.15 -4.93
N PRO A 69 -4.21 -15.28 -4.23
CA PRO A 69 -3.39 -16.46 -4.45
C PRO A 69 -3.40 -16.70 -5.94
N VAL A 70 -2.22 -16.77 -6.54
CA VAL A 70 -2.03 -17.09 -7.95
C VAL A 70 -2.54 -18.51 -8.14
N ALA A 71 -3.86 -18.67 -8.20
CA ALA A 71 -4.51 -19.84 -8.70
C ALA A 71 -4.24 -19.82 -10.20
N GLN A 72 -3.17 -20.50 -10.60
CA GLN A 72 -3.03 -21.07 -11.94
C GLN A 72 -2.90 -20.05 -13.09
N GLY A 73 -2.10 -18.98 -12.92
CA GLY A 73 -1.77 -18.08 -14.03
C GLY A 73 -2.89 -17.10 -14.44
N THR A 74 -3.97 -17.02 -13.67
CA THR A 74 -5.08 -16.09 -13.92
C THR A 74 -4.86 -14.78 -13.17
N VAL A 75 -4.70 -13.67 -13.92
CA VAL A 75 -4.63 -12.33 -13.35
C VAL A 75 -6.04 -11.92 -12.91
N VAL A 76 -6.24 -11.56 -11.64
CA VAL A 76 -7.53 -11.00 -11.19
C VAL A 76 -7.62 -9.57 -11.71
N VAL A 77 -8.41 -9.41 -12.77
CA VAL A 77 -8.67 -8.13 -13.41
C VAL A 77 -10.07 -7.66 -13.02
N ILE A 78 -10.19 -6.44 -12.52
CA ILE A 78 -11.48 -5.86 -12.15
C ILE A 78 -11.81 -4.75 -13.15
N ARG A 79 -13.03 -4.80 -13.72
CA ARG A 79 -13.56 -3.75 -14.60
C ARG A 79 -13.72 -2.46 -13.79
N VAL A 80 -13.23 -1.35 -14.32
CA VAL A 80 -13.29 -0.03 -13.68
C VAL A 80 -14.75 0.44 -13.61
N GLY A 81 -15.23 0.79 -12.41
CA GLY A 81 -16.56 1.36 -12.22
C GLY A 81 -16.98 1.46 -10.76
N TRP A 82 -18.12 2.10 -10.47
CA TRP A 82 -18.58 2.31 -9.09
C TRP A 82 -18.78 1.00 -8.29
N GLY A 83 -19.04 -0.12 -8.98
CA GLY A 83 -19.13 -1.45 -8.36
C GLY A 83 -17.79 -2.10 -8.00
N SER A 84 -16.66 -1.60 -8.52
CA SER A 84 -15.31 -2.12 -8.18
C SER A 84 -14.74 -1.50 -6.91
N LEU A 85 -15.30 -0.36 -6.50
CA LEU A 85 -14.85 0.48 -5.39
C LEU A 85 -14.65 -0.28 -4.07
N PRO A 86 -15.58 -1.12 -3.57
CA PRO A 86 -15.35 -1.87 -2.32
C PRO A 86 -14.25 -2.93 -2.44
N ARG A 87 -14.03 -3.52 -3.62
CA ARG A 87 -12.96 -4.51 -3.83
C ARG A 87 -11.59 -3.85 -3.96
N THR A 88 -11.50 -2.69 -4.62
CA THR A 88 -10.26 -1.92 -4.71
C THR A 88 -9.90 -1.27 -3.38
N LEU A 89 -10.87 -0.78 -2.61
CA LEU A 89 -10.66 -0.28 -1.24
C LEU A 89 -10.18 -1.40 -0.30
N GLY A 90 -10.83 -2.57 -0.36
CA GLY A 90 -10.41 -3.73 0.42
C GLY A 90 -8.98 -4.14 0.11
N GLY A 91 -8.62 -4.27 -1.17
CA GLY A 91 -7.24 -4.59 -1.58
C GLY A 91 -6.24 -3.50 -1.15
N GLY A 92 -6.58 -2.23 -1.37
CA GLY A 92 -5.74 -1.09 -1.02
C GLY A 92 -5.44 -1.01 0.48
N LEU A 93 -6.48 -1.09 1.32
CA LEU A 93 -6.37 -1.04 2.78
C LEU A 93 -5.72 -2.28 3.38
N CYS A 94 -6.05 -3.48 2.87
CA CYS A 94 -5.45 -4.73 3.35
C CYS A 94 -3.94 -4.78 3.17
N ALA A 95 -3.38 -3.99 2.24
CA ALA A 95 -1.94 -3.94 2.02
C ALA A 95 -1.29 -2.70 2.63
N SER A 96 -1.94 -1.54 2.57
CA SER A 96 -1.35 -0.29 3.07
C SER A 96 -1.27 -0.24 4.61
N ILE A 97 -2.25 -0.80 5.33
CA ILE A 97 -2.24 -0.87 6.79
C ILE A 97 -1.06 -1.70 7.32
N PRO A 98 -0.90 -2.99 6.94
CA PRO A 98 0.22 -3.78 7.43
C PRO A 98 1.57 -3.28 6.92
N ALA A 99 1.65 -2.72 5.70
CA ALA A 99 2.89 -2.11 5.21
C ALA A 99 3.31 -0.91 6.07
N SER A 100 2.38 -0.01 6.38
CA SER A 100 2.64 1.16 7.23
C SER A 100 3.00 0.76 8.65
N ALA A 101 2.29 -0.21 9.22
CA ALA A 101 2.58 -0.73 10.55
C ALA A 101 3.97 -1.39 10.62
N ALA A 102 4.30 -2.25 9.66
CA ALA A 102 5.61 -2.93 9.60
C ALA A 102 6.77 -1.94 9.45
N VAL A 103 6.65 -0.97 8.54
CA VAL A 103 7.69 0.04 8.34
C VAL A 103 7.84 0.93 9.57
N SER A 104 6.73 1.35 10.19
CA SER A 104 6.78 2.21 11.39
C SER A 104 7.41 1.49 12.57
N LEU A 105 7.09 0.20 12.76
CA LEU A 105 7.68 -0.64 13.79
C LEU A 105 9.19 -0.76 13.58
N LEU A 106 9.63 -1.08 12.36
CA LEU A 106 11.05 -1.22 12.02
C LEU A 106 11.81 0.09 12.16
N CYS A 107 11.23 1.22 11.73
CA CYS A 107 11.81 2.54 11.95
C CYS A 107 11.93 2.88 13.43
N ALA A 108 10.88 2.65 14.23
CA ALA A 108 10.90 2.93 15.66
C ALA A 108 11.97 2.12 16.40
N VAL A 109 12.08 0.82 16.09
CA VAL A 109 13.13 -0.06 16.65
C VAL A 109 14.52 0.40 16.22
N ALA A 110 14.72 0.73 14.94
CA ALA A 110 16.01 1.13 14.42
C ALA A 110 16.49 2.50 14.94
N LEU A 111 15.56 3.41 15.23
CA LEU A 111 15.85 4.75 15.72
C LEU A 111 15.79 4.86 17.26
N GLY A 112 15.37 3.81 17.96
CA GLY A 112 15.12 3.84 19.40
C GLY A 112 14.08 4.89 19.81
N ALA A 113 13.18 5.25 18.90
CA ALA A 113 12.20 6.31 19.09
C ALA A 113 10.90 5.77 19.72
N ASP A 114 10.18 6.63 20.43
CA ASP A 114 8.88 6.29 21.00
C ASP A 114 7.92 5.80 19.91
N MET A 115 7.62 4.51 19.97
CA MET A 115 6.88 3.79 18.94
C MET A 115 5.52 4.46 18.63
N LEU A 116 4.89 5.04 19.64
CA LEU A 116 3.61 5.74 19.56
C LEU A 116 3.67 7.05 18.78
N GLN A 117 4.78 7.79 18.82
CA GLN A 117 4.90 9.09 18.13
C GLN A 117 4.97 8.92 16.61
N GLY A 118 5.55 7.82 16.13
CA GLY A 118 5.65 7.52 14.70
C GLY A 118 4.45 6.79 14.12
N LEU A 119 3.73 5.98 14.92
CA LEU A 119 2.72 5.04 14.45
C LEU A 119 1.42 5.70 13.96
N TRP A 120 0.94 6.72 14.66
CA TRP A 120 -0.31 7.41 14.32
C TRP A 120 -0.23 8.19 13.00
N PRO A 121 0.77 9.06 12.80
CA PRO A 121 0.87 9.80 11.54
C PRO A 121 1.20 8.89 10.35
N SER A 122 1.93 7.79 10.55
CA SER A 122 2.23 6.82 9.50
C SER A 122 1.01 5.97 9.12
N LEU A 123 0.22 5.50 10.09
CA LEU A 123 -1.08 4.85 9.84
C LEU A 123 -2.03 5.79 9.12
N GLY A 124 -2.13 7.05 9.56
CA GLY A 124 -2.94 8.06 8.90
C GLY A 124 -2.53 8.27 7.44
N ALA A 125 -1.23 8.39 7.18
CA ALA A 125 -0.70 8.51 5.82
C ALA A 125 -0.99 7.26 4.97
N GLY A 126 -0.78 6.06 5.53
CA GLY A 126 -1.04 4.80 4.85
C GLY A 126 -2.52 4.58 4.49
N ILE A 127 -3.43 4.99 5.38
CA ILE A 127 -4.88 4.94 5.14
C ILE A 127 -5.26 5.97 4.07
N ALA A 128 -4.82 7.23 4.20
CA ALA A 128 -5.13 8.28 3.24
C ALA A 128 -4.61 7.94 1.83
N LEU A 129 -3.39 7.43 1.73
CA LEU A 129 -2.80 6.97 0.46
C LEU A 129 -3.54 5.76 -0.10
N GLY A 130 -3.89 4.78 0.76
CA GLY A 130 -4.68 3.62 0.35
C GLY A 130 -6.05 4.02 -0.23
N ILE A 131 -6.73 4.97 0.40
CA ILE A 131 -8.00 5.53 -0.08
C ILE A 131 -7.78 6.30 -1.38
N ALA A 132 -6.77 7.17 -1.45
CA ALA A 132 -6.48 7.96 -2.65
C ALA A 132 -6.20 7.06 -3.86
N PHE A 133 -5.41 5.99 -3.69
CA PHE A 133 -5.16 5.01 -4.74
C PHE A 133 -6.42 4.23 -5.14
N ALA A 134 -7.23 3.82 -4.17
CA ALA A 134 -8.50 3.14 -4.45
C ALA A 134 -9.44 4.04 -5.26
N LEU A 135 -9.53 5.34 -4.92
CA LEU A 135 -10.31 6.34 -5.64
C LEU A 135 -9.77 6.58 -7.06
N LEU A 136 -8.46 6.80 -7.20
CA LEU A 136 -7.80 6.97 -8.50
C LEU A 136 -8.07 5.77 -9.41
N SER A 137 -7.90 4.55 -8.90
CA SER A 137 -8.16 3.32 -9.65
C SER A 137 -9.62 3.09 -10.00
N SER A 138 -10.55 3.76 -9.30
CA SER A 138 -11.97 3.71 -9.63
C SER A 138 -12.37 4.73 -10.70
N LEU A 139 -11.53 5.75 -10.93
CA LEU A 139 -11.78 6.85 -11.87
C LEU A 139 -11.03 6.68 -13.20
N THR A 140 -9.87 6.03 -13.17
CA THR A 140 -9.03 5.76 -14.35
C THR A 140 -9.36 4.42 -14.97
#